data_AF-A0A5K0X2Q9-F1
#
_entry.id   AF-A0A5K0X2Q9-F1
#
_cell.length_a   1.000
_cell.length_b   1.000
_cell.length_c   1.000
_cell.angle_alpha   90.00
_cell.angle_beta   90.00
_cell.angle_gamma   90.00
#
_symmetry.space_group_name_H-M   'P 1'
#
loop_
_entity.id
_entity.type
_entity.pdbx_description
1 polymer ?
#
loop_
_entity_poly.entity_id
_entity_poly.type
_entity_poly.pdbx_seq_one_letter_code
_entity_poly.pdbx_strand_id
1 'polypeptide(L)' 'MGGWRGILGFDYGVVQAPLGPDIASPELVAAVANAGAIGLLRAPDS' A
#
# COMPACT_ATOMS: atom_id res chain seq x y z
N MET A 1 -17.59 13.88 -8.02
CA MET A 1 -16.45 12.98 -8.35
C MET A 1 -15.19 13.72 -7.97
N GLY A 2 -14.54 13.37 -6.85
CA GLY A 2 -13.35 14.09 -6.39
C GLY A 2 -13.04 13.76 -4.94
N GLY A 3 -12.44 12.60 -4.71
CA GLY A 3 -11.83 12.20 -3.44
C GLY A 3 -10.48 11.56 -3.75
N TRP A 4 -9.87 10.87 -2.78
CA TRP A 4 -8.56 10.22 -2.93
C TRP A 4 -8.40 9.35 -4.20
N ARG A 5 -9.49 8.71 -4.68
CA ARG A 5 -9.54 8.00 -5.97
C ARG A 5 -9.09 8.83 -7.17
N GLY A 6 -9.31 10.14 -7.16
CA GLY A 6 -8.98 11.03 -8.27
C GLY A 6 -7.53 11.52 -8.31
N ILE A 7 -6.78 11.41 -7.20
CA ILE A 7 -5.39 11.90 -7.09
C ILE A 7 -4.40 10.74 -6.99
N LEU A 8 -4.74 9.67 -6.25
CA LEU A 8 -3.81 8.58 -5.92
C LEU A 8 -4.30 7.19 -6.35
N GLY A 9 -5.50 7.08 -6.94
CA GLY A 9 -6.01 5.82 -7.50
C GLY A 9 -6.55 4.80 -6.50
N PHE A 10 -6.64 5.14 -5.20
CA PHE A 10 -7.15 4.26 -4.15
C PHE A 10 -8.48 4.75 -3.57
N ASP A 11 -9.27 3.83 -3.04
CA ASP A 11 -10.63 4.07 -2.54
C ASP A 11 -10.65 4.64 -1.11
N TYR A 12 -9.69 4.25 -0.27
CA TYR A 12 -9.62 4.61 1.16
C TYR A 12 -8.35 5.37 1.52
N GLY A 13 -8.46 6.42 2.34
CA GLY A 13 -7.32 7.17 2.92
C GLY A 13 -6.50 6.39 3.94
N VAL A 14 -6.19 5.13 3.64
CA VAL A 14 -5.52 4.16 4.49
C VAL A 14 -4.20 3.78 3.85
N VAL A 15 -3.15 3.79 4.67
CA VAL A 15 -1.80 3.38 4.27
C VAL A 15 -1.34 2.32 5.24
N GLN A 16 -0.87 1.18 4.72
CA GLN A 16 -0.20 0.17 5.53
C GLN A 16 1.13 0.75 6.04
N ALA A 17 1.35 0.67 7.36
CA ALA A 17 2.57 1.18 7.98
C ALA A 17 3.81 0.48 7.42
N PRO A 18 4.96 1.16 7.26
CA PRO A 18 6.19 0.50 6.84
C PRO A 18 6.61 -0.54 7.88
N LEU A 19 6.75 -1.80 7.45
CA LEU A 19 7.15 -2.92 8.30
C LEU A 19 8.45 -3.51 7.77
N GLY A 20 9.15 -4.26 8.64
CA GLY A 20 10.36 -4.97 8.26
C GLY A 20 10.12 -5.94 7.09
N PRO A 21 11.19 -6.36 6.39
CA PRO A 21 11.10 -7.28 5.26
C PRO A 21 10.55 -8.67 5.67
N ASP A 22 10.54 -8.96 6.97
CA ASP A 22 9.96 -10.14 7.59
C ASP A 22 8.42 -10.09 7.74
N ILE A 23 7.81 -8.90 7.57
CA ILE A 23 6.37 -8.68 7.77
C ILE A 23 5.70 -8.06 6.54
N ALA A 24 6.32 -7.06 5.90
CA ALA A 24 5.81 -6.47 4.66
C ALA A 24 6.25 -7.30 3.45
N SER A 25 5.51 -8.36 3.13
CA SER A 25 5.76 -9.17 1.93
C SER A 25 5.05 -8.59 0.69
N PRO A 26 5.46 -9.00 -0.54
CA PRO A 26 4.77 -8.61 -1.77
C PRO A 26 3.28 -8.97 -1.77
N GLU A 27 2.93 -10.12 -1.19
CA GLU A 27 1.54 -10.59 -1.09
C GLU A 27 0.70 -9.69 -0.18
N LEU A 28 1.28 -9.22 0.93
CA LEU A 28 0.62 -8.27 1.82
C LEU A 28 0.35 -6.93 1.09
N VAL A 29 1.34 -6.40 0.39
CA VAL A 29 1.22 -5.14 -0.35
C VAL A 29 0.18 -5.25 -1.47
N ALA A 30 0.16 -6.38 -2.19
CA ALA A 30 -0.84 -6.65 -3.20
C ALA A 30 -2.26 -6.74 -2.60
N ALA A 31 -2.43 -7.38 -1.44
CA ALA A 31 -3.72 -7.46 -0.76
C ALA A 31 -4.25 -6.07 -0.35
N VAL A 32 -3.38 -5.21 0.20
CA VAL A 32 -3.72 -3.84 0.57
C VAL A 32 -4.11 -3.01 -0.66
N ALA A 33 -3.35 -3.12 -1.76
CA ALA A 33 -3.66 -2.44 -3.01
C ALA A 33 -4.99 -2.89 -3.62
N ASN A 34 -5.23 -4.21 -3.66
CA ASN A 34 -6.48 -4.80 -4.17
C ASN A 34 -7.70 -4.41 -3.33
N ALA A 35 -7.51 -4.14 -2.04
CA ALA A 35 -8.56 -3.62 -1.16
C ALA A 35 -8.82 -2.11 -1.36
N GLY A 36 -8.09 -1.45 -2.26
CA GLY A 36 -8.26 -0.02 -2.54
C GLY A 36 -7.54 0.89 -1.55
N ALA A 37 -6.41 0.46 -0.99
CA ALA A 37 -5.55 1.23 -0.09
C ALA A 37 -4.08 1.26 -0.59
N ILE A 38 -3.17 1.93 0.13
CA ILE A 38 -1.73 1.96 -0.24
C ILE A 38 -0.92 0.95 0.58
N GLY A 39 -0.24 0.02 -0.09
CA GLY A 39 0.76 -0.87 0.50
C GLY A 39 2.19 -0.36 0.28
N LEU A 40 3.07 -0.57 1.26
CA LEU A 40 4.48 -0.18 1.23
C LEU A 40 5.39 -1.40 1.37
N LEU A 41 6.22 -1.66 0.36
CA LEU A 41 7.25 -2.70 0.38
C LEU A 41 8.62 -2.09 0.64
N ARG A 42 9.39 -2.68 1.55
CA ARG A 42 10.78 -2.26 1.79
C ARG A 42 11.66 -2.65 0.61
N ALA A 43 12.44 -1.69 0.10
CA ALA A 43 13.46 -1.96 -0.90
C ALA A 43 14.64 -2.74 -0.29
N PRO A 44 15.35 -3.57 -1.07
CA PRO A 44 16.61 -4.17 -0.63
C PRO A 44 17.63 -3.09 -0.25
N ASP A 45 18.49 -3.38 0.74
CA ASP A 45 19.67 -2.56 0.98
C ASP A 45 20.69 -2.82 -0.14
N SER A 46 21.28 -1.75 -0.67
CA SER A 46 22.26 -1.76 -1.77
C SER A 46 23.59 -2.39 -1.41
#